data_AF-A0A194QYD9-F1
#
_entry.id   AF-A0A194QYD9-F1
#
_cell.length_a   1.000
_cell.length_b   1.000
_cell.length_c   1.000
_cell.angle_alpha   90.00
_cell.angle_beta   90.00
_cell.angle_gamma   90.00
#
_symmetry.space_group_name_H-M   'P 1'
#
loop_
_entity.id
_entity.type
_entity.pdbx_description
1 polymer ?
#
loop_
_entity_poly.entity_id
_entity_poly.type
_entity_poly.pdbx_seq_one_letter_code
_entity_poly.pdbx_strand_id
1 'polypeptide(L)'
;MTAQNPIVKNVLHTGQKYIPIADGSKAHFHFQTWKLGKERTLIDDSKKIGKKEPMVLVIGHKFKLEVWETIVKLMAVGEVASFRVKKELVYSYPFVSKTLRDLGQEQNQIKHTCTMTLHTEGIGYSDLDDLIRNPCDLEFIIELLKVERSDEYEKEVWQLDIKQRLELIPTLKEKGNKLYAEKKFTEAEDAYSQAIAICEQLMIRERKTDEEWITLNKIKLPILLNYAQVKLVQEDFYAVIEHCNTVLEYDKDNEKALYRRAKAHVGAWNPDQAEEDFKRLKAVNPTVGTIVDKELEAIKKLRKEKAQQDKDALKNLFLKENEGI
;
A
#
# COMPACT_ATOMS: atom_id res chain seq x y z
N MET A 1 -8.05 -29.83 41.06
CA MET A 1 -7.31 -28.55 40.94
C MET A 1 -8.21 -27.59 40.18
N THR A 2 -8.73 -26.56 40.84
CA THR A 2 -9.60 -25.56 40.21
C THR A 2 -8.80 -24.82 39.14
N ALA A 3 -9.21 -24.92 37.88
CA ALA A 3 -8.58 -24.21 36.77
C ALA A 3 -8.76 -22.70 37.00
N GLN A 4 -7.71 -22.05 37.46
CA GLN A 4 -7.70 -20.60 37.69
C GLN A 4 -7.72 -19.90 36.33
N ASN A 5 -8.75 -19.07 36.10
CA ASN A 5 -8.95 -18.35 34.84
C ASN A 5 -7.65 -17.64 34.39
N PRO A 6 -7.23 -17.81 33.13
CA PRO A 6 -5.97 -17.25 32.64
C PRO A 6 -6.02 -15.72 32.42
N ILE A 7 -7.23 -15.13 32.46
CA ILE A 7 -7.50 -13.71 32.34
C ILE A 7 -8.44 -13.31 33.48
N VAL A 8 -8.08 -12.28 34.24
CA VAL A 8 -8.90 -11.71 35.32
C VAL A 8 -9.12 -10.23 35.04
N LYS A 9 -10.38 -9.86 34.82
CA LYS A 9 -10.82 -8.48 34.57
C LYS A 9 -11.21 -7.79 35.89
N ASN A 10 -10.77 -6.55 36.06
CA ASN A 10 -11.21 -5.64 37.11
C ASN A 10 -11.58 -4.28 36.49
N VAL A 11 -12.84 -3.85 36.62
CA VAL A 11 -13.31 -2.57 36.07
C VAL A 11 -12.87 -1.44 37.01
N LEU A 12 -12.13 -0.48 36.47
CA LEU A 12 -11.65 0.70 37.20
C LEU A 12 -12.61 1.89 37.02
N HIS A 13 -13.16 2.04 35.81
CA HIS A 13 -14.18 3.02 35.49
C HIS A 13 -15.23 2.39 34.57
N THR A 14 -16.49 2.47 34.97
CA THR A 14 -17.61 1.97 34.17
C THR A 14 -17.82 2.88 32.97
N GLY A 15 -17.83 2.29 31.77
CA GLY A 15 -18.17 3.01 30.54
C GLY A 15 -19.67 3.13 30.34
N GLN A 16 -20.06 3.25 29.07
CA GLN A 16 -21.45 3.21 28.63
C GLN A 16 -22.04 1.80 28.75
N LYS A 17 -23.27 1.61 28.25
CA LYS A 17 -23.89 0.28 28.16
C LYS A 17 -23.02 -0.64 27.29
N TYR A 18 -22.73 -1.84 27.80
CA TYR A 18 -22.00 -2.86 27.03
C TYR A 18 -22.78 -3.24 25.76
N ILE A 19 -22.07 -3.20 24.64
CA ILE A 19 -22.55 -3.63 23.33
C ILE A 19 -21.50 -4.60 22.77
N PRO A 20 -21.88 -5.84 22.39
CA PRO A 20 -20.96 -6.79 21.78
C PRO A 20 -20.29 -6.19 20.54
N ILE A 21 -18.96 -6.27 20.49
CA ILE A 21 -18.16 -5.79 19.36
C ILE A 21 -18.10 -6.89 18.29
N ALA A 22 -18.68 -6.62 17.11
CA ALA A 22 -18.70 -7.55 16.00
C ALA A 22 -17.31 -7.71 15.35
N ASP A 23 -17.06 -8.87 14.74
CA ASP A 23 -15.86 -9.07 13.93
C ASP A 23 -15.84 -8.09 12.73
N GLY A 24 -14.66 -7.58 12.41
CA GLY A 24 -14.47 -6.49 11.47
C GLY A 24 -14.74 -5.10 12.04
N SER A 25 -14.96 -4.93 13.34
CA SER A 25 -15.02 -3.59 13.95
C SER A 25 -13.62 -3.08 14.31
N LYS A 26 -13.40 -1.76 14.26
CA LYS A 26 -12.19 -1.09 14.75
C LYS A 26 -12.40 -0.61 16.18
N ALA A 27 -11.63 -1.15 17.12
CA ALA A 27 -11.60 -0.67 18.49
C ALA A 27 -10.43 0.30 18.70
N HIS A 28 -10.71 1.50 19.18
CA HIS A 28 -9.72 2.52 19.51
C HIS A 28 -9.55 2.61 21.01
N PHE A 29 -8.35 2.38 21.51
CA PHE A 29 -8.09 2.39 22.94
C PHE A 29 -6.70 2.88 23.30
N HIS A 30 -6.57 3.44 24.50
CA HIS A 30 -5.28 3.59 25.15
C HIS A 30 -5.00 2.38 26.03
N PHE A 31 -3.73 2.02 26.16
CA PHE A 31 -3.29 0.99 27.07
C PHE A 31 -2.08 1.40 27.88
N GLN A 32 -1.96 0.78 29.06
CA GLN A 32 -0.73 0.64 29.81
C GLN A 32 -0.45 -0.82 30.06
N THR A 33 0.81 -1.22 29.93
CA THR A 33 1.24 -2.59 30.24
C THR A 33 2.17 -2.58 31.42
N TRP A 34 1.86 -3.42 32.40
CA TRP A 34 2.61 -3.56 33.64
C TRP A 34 3.15 -4.98 33.77
N LYS A 35 4.42 -5.09 34.12
CA LYS A 35 5.08 -6.33 34.52
C LYS A 35 4.61 -6.72 35.92
N LEU A 36 4.12 -7.95 36.09
CA LEU A 36 3.80 -8.50 37.42
C LEU A 36 4.95 -9.42 37.88
N GLY A 37 5.87 -8.84 38.65
CA GLY A 37 6.98 -9.56 39.29
C GLY A 37 6.94 -9.45 40.81
N LYS A 38 8.12 -9.37 41.44
CA LYS A 38 8.25 -9.01 42.87
C LYS A 38 7.66 -7.64 43.16
N GLU A 39 7.86 -6.73 42.21
CA GLU A 39 7.27 -5.40 42.18
C GLU A 39 6.55 -5.21 40.85
N ARG A 40 5.55 -4.32 40.86
CA ARG A 40 4.77 -3.97 39.67
C ARG A 40 5.47 -2.85 38.93
N THR A 41 5.94 -3.11 37.70
CA THR A 41 6.73 -2.15 36.91
C THR A 41 6.00 -1.79 35.62
N LEU A 42 5.90 -0.50 35.30
CA LEU A 42 5.32 -0.04 34.03
C LEU A 42 6.30 -0.34 32.89
N ILE A 43 5.83 -1.04 31.86
CA ILE A 43 6.60 -1.33 30.64
C ILE A 43 6.25 -0.32 29.55
N ASP A 44 4.97 -0.17 29.26
CA ASP A 44 4.51 0.66 28.15
C ASP A 44 3.29 1.50 28.53
N ASP A 45 3.22 2.70 27.96
CA ASP A 45 2.07 3.58 28.03
C ASP A 45 1.85 4.17 26.63
N SER A 46 0.75 3.79 25.98
CA SER A 46 0.41 4.24 24.63
C SER A 46 0.36 5.77 24.47
N LYS A 47 0.15 6.53 25.55
CA LYS A 47 0.18 8.00 25.52
C LYS A 47 1.61 8.57 25.48
N LYS A 48 2.63 7.74 25.72
CA LYS A 48 4.05 8.14 25.83
C LYS A 48 4.94 7.47 24.79
N ILE A 49 4.61 6.26 24.33
CA ILE A 49 5.41 5.52 23.36
C ILE A 49 4.89 5.68 21.93
N GLY A 50 5.73 5.36 20.94
CA GLY A 50 5.35 5.33 19.53
C GLY A 50 4.80 6.68 19.04
N LYS A 51 3.67 6.63 18.32
CA LYS A 51 2.98 7.82 17.80
C LYS A 51 2.25 8.64 18.87
N LYS A 52 2.11 8.13 20.10
CA LYS A 52 1.34 8.75 21.19
C LYS A 52 -0.17 8.91 20.89
N GLU A 53 -0.67 8.07 19.98
CA GLU A 53 -2.07 8.02 19.56
C GLU A 53 -2.77 6.78 20.14
N PRO A 54 -4.12 6.76 20.20
CA PRO A 54 -4.87 5.56 20.53
C PRO A 54 -4.50 4.41 19.60
N MET A 55 -4.33 3.23 20.16
CA MET A 55 -4.15 2.03 19.36
C MET A 55 -5.46 1.67 18.66
N VAL A 56 -5.35 1.26 17.38
CA VAL A 56 -6.47 0.72 16.61
C VAL A 56 -6.29 -0.78 16.45
N LEU A 57 -7.27 -1.55 16.91
CA LEU A 57 -7.34 -3.00 16.75
C LEU A 57 -8.55 -3.36 15.92
N VAL A 58 -8.33 -4.09 14.81
CA VAL A 58 -9.42 -4.66 14.02
C VAL A 58 -9.76 -6.03 14.57
N ILE A 59 -11.00 -6.18 15.02
CA ILE A 59 -11.48 -7.40 15.68
C ILE A 59 -11.66 -8.54 14.65
N GLY A 60 -11.18 -9.75 14.97
CA GLY A 60 -11.34 -10.93 14.12
C GLY A 60 -10.19 -11.17 13.12
N HIS A 61 -9.18 -10.31 13.08
CA HIS A 61 -8.03 -10.43 12.16
C HIS A 61 -6.83 -11.18 12.74
N LYS A 62 -6.97 -11.84 13.91
CA LYS A 62 -5.92 -12.61 14.60
C LYS A 62 -4.64 -11.81 14.77
N PHE A 63 -4.74 -10.72 15.52
CA PHE A 63 -3.61 -9.88 15.87
C PHE A 63 -2.49 -10.68 16.55
N LYS A 64 -1.22 -10.24 16.42
CA LYS A 64 -0.03 -10.90 17.00
C LYS A 64 -0.13 -11.18 18.50
N LEU A 65 -1.01 -10.46 19.19
CA LEU A 65 -1.34 -10.66 20.59
C LEU A 65 -2.86 -10.87 20.72
N GLU A 66 -3.29 -12.12 20.53
CA GLU A 66 -4.71 -12.51 20.49
C GLU A 66 -5.49 -12.14 21.76
N VAL A 67 -4.80 -12.08 22.91
CA VAL A 67 -5.45 -11.74 24.18
C VAL A 67 -6.03 -10.34 24.18
N TRP A 68 -5.48 -9.40 23.39
CA TRP A 68 -6.01 -8.05 23.26
C TRP A 68 -7.39 -8.03 22.59
N GLU A 69 -7.62 -8.84 21.57
CA GLU A 69 -8.96 -8.97 20.98
C GLU A 69 -9.96 -9.50 22.01
N THR A 70 -9.54 -10.48 22.81
CA THR A 70 -10.38 -11.09 23.83
C THR A 70 -10.78 -10.08 24.91
N ILE A 71 -9.82 -9.34 25.47
CA ILE A 71 -10.11 -8.39 26.56
C ILE A 71 -10.86 -7.15 26.09
N VAL A 72 -10.58 -6.65 24.87
CA VAL A 72 -11.31 -5.50 24.30
C VAL A 72 -12.77 -5.87 24.02
N LYS A 73 -13.06 -7.09 23.53
CA LYS A 73 -14.44 -7.60 23.37
C LYS A 73 -15.25 -7.64 24.67
N LEU A 74 -14.59 -7.66 25.82
CA LEU A 74 -15.23 -7.67 27.15
C LEU A 74 -15.51 -6.27 27.68
N MET A 75 -15.13 -5.20 26.98
CA MET A 75 -15.26 -3.83 27.46
C MET A 75 -16.45 -3.10 26.83
N ALA A 76 -17.05 -2.19 27.60
CA ALA A 76 -17.94 -1.17 27.07
C ALA A 76 -17.15 0.05 26.58
N VAL A 77 -17.72 0.80 25.62
CA VAL A 77 -17.12 2.07 25.17
C VAL A 77 -17.10 3.07 26.34
N GLY A 78 -15.97 3.74 26.54
CA GLY A 78 -15.67 4.62 27.68
C GLY A 78 -15.21 3.88 28.95
N GLU A 79 -15.14 2.55 28.93
CA GLU A 79 -14.70 1.76 30.09
C GLU A 79 -13.18 1.84 30.26
N VAL A 80 -12.74 1.91 31.52
CA VAL A 80 -11.34 1.67 31.91
C VAL A 80 -11.29 0.41 32.75
N ALA A 81 -10.53 -0.60 32.32
CA ALA A 81 -10.41 -1.87 33.05
C ALA A 81 -8.97 -2.38 33.07
N SER A 82 -8.61 -3.01 34.19
CA SER A 82 -7.38 -3.78 34.35
C SER A 82 -7.63 -5.24 34.01
N PHE A 83 -6.73 -5.84 33.25
CA PHE A 83 -6.73 -7.25 32.89
C PHE A 83 -5.42 -7.88 33.30
N ARG A 84 -5.45 -8.74 34.32
CA ARG A 84 -4.32 -9.59 34.67
C ARG A 84 -4.34 -10.83 33.79
N VAL A 85 -3.27 -11.04 33.06
CA VAL A 85 -3.15 -12.09 32.05
C VAL A 85 -1.94 -12.93 32.35
N LYS A 86 -2.12 -14.26 32.38
CA LYS A 86 -1.02 -15.17 32.63
C LYS A 86 0.00 -15.17 31.49
N LYS A 87 1.26 -15.40 31.85
CA LYS A 87 2.42 -15.41 30.93
C LYS A 87 2.22 -16.27 29.68
N GLU A 88 1.44 -17.36 29.76
CA GLU A 88 1.21 -18.26 28.63
C GLU A 88 0.48 -17.59 27.46
N LEU A 89 -0.29 -16.52 27.71
CA LEU A 89 -1.05 -15.79 26.69
C LEU A 89 -0.36 -14.50 26.20
N VAL A 90 0.77 -14.13 26.79
CA VAL A 90 1.44 -12.83 26.55
C VAL A 90 2.91 -12.96 26.14
N TYR A 91 3.36 -14.18 25.81
CA TYR A 91 4.74 -14.42 25.36
C TYR A 91 5.12 -13.59 24.12
N SER A 92 4.14 -13.20 23.29
CA SER A 92 4.36 -12.40 22.08
C SER A 92 4.40 -10.89 22.36
N TYR A 93 4.08 -10.44 23.58
CA TYR A 93 4.02 -9.02 23.95
C TYR A 93 5.32 -8.25 23.67
N PRO A 94 6.53 -8.75 24.00
CA PRO A 94 7.78 -8.03 23.73
C PRO A 94 7.94 -7.61 22.25
N PHE A 95 7.53 -8.48 21.32
CA PHE A 95 7.62 -8.21 19.89
C PHE A 95 6.59 -7.17 19.43
N VAL A 96 5.39 -7.19 20.01
CA VAL A 96 4.36 -6.18 19.77
C VAL A 96 4.82 -4.84 20.32
N SER A 97 5.31 -4.80 21.56
CA SER A 97 5.84 -3.60 22.20
C SER A 97 6.98 -2.97 21.38
N LYS A 98 7.96 -3.76 20.93
CA LYS A 98 9.01 -3.27 20.00
C LYS A 98 8.42 -2.60 18.78
N THR A 99 7.47 -3.26 18.11
CA THR A 99 6.83 -2.69 16.91
C THR A 99 6.15 -1.35 17.24
N LEU A 100 5.48 -1.24 18.38
CA LEU A 100 4.80 -0.02 18.81
C LEU A 100 5.79 1.11 19.17
N ARG A 101 6.90 0.79 19.83
CA ARG A 101 7.96 1.76 20.18
C ARG A 101 8.67 2.28 18.93
N ASP A 102 9.00 1.39 18.01
CA ASP A 102 9.73 1.72 16.76
C ASP A 102 8.89 2.61 15.83
N LEU A 103 7.56 2.51 15.84
CA LEU A 103 6.66 3.36 15.02
C LEU A 103 6.76 4.86 15.33
N GLY A 104 7.37 5.25 16.45
CA GLY A 104 7.61 6.65 16.83
C GLY A 104 9.06 7.12 16.64
N GLN A 105 9.96 6.27 16.16
CA GLN A 105 11.38 6.59 15.98
C GLN A 105 11.71 6.91 14.51
N GLU A 106 12.74 7.73 14.29
CA GLU A 106 13.28 7.97 12.95
C GLU A 106 13.91 6.68 12.39
N GLN A 107 13.77 6.46 11.08
CA GLN A 107 14.19 5.22 10.39
C GLN A 107 15.66 4.82 10.65
N ASN A 108 16.54 5.77 10.95
CA ASN A 108 17.96 5.52 11.21
C ASN A 108 18.26 4.89 12.58
N GLN A 109 17.29 4.79 13.50
CA GLN A 109 17.48 4.20 14.83
C GLN A 109 16.94 2.76 14.95
N ILE A 110 16.23 2.26 13.94
CA ILE A 110 15.58 0.96 13.98
C ILE A 110 16.61 -0.15 13.73
N LYS A 111 16.97 -0.88 14.79
CA LYS A 111 17.81 -2.09 14.67
C LYS A 111 17.01 -3.24 14.07
N HIS A 112 17.56 -3.86 13.03
CA HIS A 112 17.07 -5.11 12.47
C HIS A 112 17.14 -6.22 13.53
N THR A 113 16.08 -7.01 13.65
CA THR A 113 16.03 -8.16 14.56
C THR A 113 15.69 -9.41 13.74
N CYS A 114 16.68 -10.25 13.47
CA CYS A 114 16.51 -11.63 13.02
C CYS A 114 16.71 -12.63 14.17
N THR A 115 16.41 -13.90 13.92
CA THR A 115 16.59 -15.00 14.90
C THR A 115 18.00 -15.05 15.48
N MET A 116 19.03 -14.80 14.66
CA MET A 116 20.42 -14.80 15.11
C MET A 116 20.73 -13.63 16.05
N THR A 117 20.29 -12.41 15.71
CA THR A 117 20.49 -11.23 16.58
C THR A 117 19.70 -11.32 17.88
N LEU A 118 18.57 -12.02 17.90
CA LEU A 118 17.77 -12.21 19.12
C LEU A 118 18.54 -12.97 20.20
N HIS A 119 19.36 -13.95 19.81
CA HIS A 119 20.16 -14.75 20.74
C HIS A 119 21.42 -14.03 21.21
N THR A 120 22.02 -13.17 20.38
CA THR A 120 23.29 -12.48 20.71
C THR A 120 23.09 -11.11 21.36
N GLU A 121 22.08 -10.36 20.91
CA GLU A 121 21.91 -8.93 21.25
C GLU A 121 20.51 -8.59 21.79
N GLY A 122 19.55 -9.51 21.70
CA GLY A 122 18.15 -9.26 22.06
C GLY A 122 17.40 -8.47 20.97
N ILE A 123 16.28 -7.86 21.35
CA ILE A 123 15.40 -7.09 20.48
C ILE A 123 15.69 -5.58 20.53
N GLY A 124 16.70 -5.16 21.30
CA GLY A 124 17.19 -3.78 21.37
C GLY A 124 16.58 -2.94 22.50
N TYR A 125 15.75 -3.54 23.37
CA TYR A 125 15.15 -2.89 24.52
C TYR A 125 15.38 -3.77 25.75
N SER A 126 16.20 -3.31 26.70
CA SER A 126 16.66 -4.12 27.83
C SER A 126 15.53 -4.65 28.72
N ASP A 127 14.46 -3.87 28.89
CA ASP A 127 13.26 -4.24 29.63
C ASP A 127 12.45 -5.34 28.91
N LEU A 128 12.35 -5.26 27.58
CA LEU A 128 11.68 -6.28 26.76
C LEU A 128 12.54 -7.55 26.63
N ASP A 129 13.85 -7.41 26.56
CA ASP A 129 14.80 -8.53 26.56
C ASP A 129 14.75 -9.31 27.87
N ASP A 130 14.66 -8.60 29.00
CA ASP A 130 14.42 -9.22 30.29
C ASP A 130 13.06 -9.93 30.35
N LEU A 131 12.01 -9.36 29.76
CA LEU A 131 10.69 -10.01 29.68
C LEU A 131 10.71 -11.27 28.81
N ILE A 132 11.52 -11.31 27.74
CA ILE A 132 11.73 -12.52 26.92
C ILE A 132 12.47 -13.59 27.72
N ARG A 133 13.53 -13.22 28.43
CA ARG A 133 14.34 -14.16 29.23
C ARG A 133 13.59 -14.67 30.46
N ASN A 134 12.79 -13.81 31.07
CA ASN A 134 12.04 -14.07 32.29
C ASN A 134 10.54 -13.80 32.09
N PRO A 135 9.81 -14.67 31.36
CA PRO A 135 8.38 -14.49 31.14
C PRO A 135 7.59 -14.46 32.44
N CYS A 136 6.74 -13.46 32.60
CA CYS A 136 5.86 -13.29 33.75
C CYS A 136 4.46 -12.88 33.32
N ASP A 137 3.54 -12.90 34.27
CA ASP A 137 2.19 -12.39 34.06
C ASP A 137 2.25 -10.88 33.80
N LEU A 138 1.32 -10.40 32.99
CA LEU A 138 1.21 -8.99 32.67
C LEU A 138 -0.15 -8.46 33.11
N GLU A 139 -0.20 -7.17 33.41
CA GLU A 139 -1.45 -6.45 33.63
C GLU A 139 -1.60 -5.37 32.58
N PHE A 140 -2.70 -5.45 31.82
CA PHE A 140 -3.08 -4.43 30.85
C PHE A 140 -4.15 -3.54 31.45
N ILE A 141 -3.89 -2.25 31.59
CA ILE A 141 -4.94 -1.26 31.83
C ILE A 141 -5.36 -0.72 30.47
N ILE A 142 -6.61 -0.93 30.08
CA ILE A 142 -7.15 -0.46 28.82
C ILE A 142 -8.24 0.57 29.08
N GLU A 143 -8.21 1.65 28.31
CA GLU A 143 -9.23 2.68 28.20
C GLU A 143 -9.83 2.59 26.78
N LEU A 144 -11.02 2.01 26.65
CA LEU A 144 -11.69 1.84 25.36
C LEU A 144 -12.41 3.14 24.98
N LEU A 145 -11.93 3.84 23.96
CA LEU A 145 -12.43 5.16 23.60
C LEU A 145 -13.64 5.11 22.67
N LYS A 146 -13.54 4.33 21.59
CA LYS A 146 -14.60 4.16 20.59
C LYS A 146 -14.49 2.84 19.87
N VAL A 147 -15.61 2.41 19.29
CA VAL A 147 -15.69 1.26 18.39
C VAL A 147 -16.38 1.73 17.13
N GLU A 148 -15.70 1.60 15.99
CA GLU A 148 -16.26 1.86 14.66
C GLU A 148 -16.70 0.53 14.05
N ARG A 149 -17.96 0.44 13.65
CA ARG A 149 -18.48 -0.79 13.03
C ARG A 149 -17.98 -0.92 11.60
N SER A 150 -17.95 -2.16 11.09
CA SER A 150 -17.44 -2.46 9.74
C SER A 150 -18.16 -1.75 8.60
N ASP A 151 -19.39 -1.29 8.83
CA ASP A 151 -20.23 -0.51 7.92
C ASP A 151 -20.02 1.01 8.03
N GLU A 152 -19.34 1.48 9.07
CA GLU A 152 -19.08 2.90 9.34
C GLU A 152 -17.71 3.36 8.78
N TYR A 153 -16.86 2.43 8.32
CA TYR A 153 -15.55 2.74 7.75
C TYR A 153 -15.25 1.94 6.48
N GLU A 154 -14.52 2.54 5.54
CA GLU A 154 -14.04 1.81 4.36
C GLU A 154 -12.98 0.78 4.79
N LYS A 155 -13.28 -0.51 4.60
CA LYS A 155 -12.32 -1.58 4.87
C LYS A 155 -11.09 -1.38 4.00
N GLU A 156 -9.93 -1.27 4.64
CA GLU A 156 -8.66 -1.18 3.94
C GLU A 156 -8.40 -2.47 3.14
N VAL A 157 -7.76 -2.38 1.98
CA VAL A 157 -7.63 -3.50 1.01
C VAL A 157 -7.07 -4.78 1.63
N TRP A 158 -6.18 -4.68 2.63
CA TRP A 158 -5.65 -5.85 3.34
C TRP A 158 -6.67 -6.59 4.21
N GLN A 159 -7.76 -5.94 4.61
CA GLN A 159 -8.83 -6.51 5.42
C GLN A 159 -9.85 -7.30 4.59
N LEU A 160 -9.86 -7.09 3.26
CA LEU A 160 -10.76 -7.78 2.34
C LEU A 160 -10.26 -9.20 2.05
N ASP A 161 -11.20 -10.15 2.02
CA ASP A 161 -10.93 -11.50 1.52
C ASP A 161 -10.72 -11.51 -0.01
N ILE A 162 -10.27 -12.64 -0.56
CA ILE A 162 -9.95 -12.76 -1.99
C ILE A 162 -11.19 -12.44 -2.86
N LYS A 163 -12.37 -12.90 -2.45
CA LYS A 163 -13.60 -12.72 -3.23
C LYS A 163 -14.03 -11.25 -3.25
N GLN A 164 -14.00 -10.58 -2.10
CA GLN A 164 -14.28 -9.16 -1.95
C GLN A 164 -13.29 -8.30 -2.74
N ARG A 165 -12.00 -8.69 -2.75
CA ARG A 165 -10.99 -8.03 -3.59
C ARG A 165 -11.31 -8.15 -5.07
N LEU A 166 -11.71 -9.34 -5.53
CA LEU A 166 -12.12 -9.56 -6.93
C LEU A 166 -13.34 -8.72 -7.31
N GLU A 167 -14.34 -8.61 -6.44
CA GLU A 167 -15.54 -7.79 -6.65
C GLU A 167 -15.25 -6.28 -6.62
N LEU A 168 -14.18 -5.85 -5.96
CA LEU A 168 -13.78 -4.45 -5.89
C LEU A 168 -13.10 -3.95 -7.18
N ILE A 169 -12.41 -4.82 -7.93
CA ILE A 169 -11.66 -4.44 -9.14
C ILE A 169 -12.56 -3.76 -10.21
N PRO A 170 -13.73 -4.31 -10.59
CA PRO A 170 -14.63 -3.67 -11.54
C PRO A 170 -15.13 -2.31 -11.03
N THR A 171 -15.49 -2.23 -9.75
CA THR A 171 -15.99 -1.01 -9.10
C THR A 171 -14.94 0.11 -9.16
N LEU A 172 -13.68 -0.20 -8.86
CA LEU A 172 -12.57 0.77 -8.94
C LEU A 172 -12.30 1.20 -10.38
N LYS A 173 -12.36 0.28 -11.34
CA LYS A 173 -12.25 0.60 -12.78
C LYS A 173 -13.34 1.58 -13.22
N GLU A 174 -14.60 1.33 -12.84
CA GLU A 174 -15.72 2.22 -13.17
C GLU A 174 -15.61 3.59 -12.49
N LYS A 175 -15.19 3.61 -11.22
CA LYS A 175 -14.88 4.84 -10.48
C LYS A 175 -13.80 5.66 -11.21
N GLY A 176 -12.71 5.02 -11.62
CA GLY A 176 -11.64 5.65 -12.41
C GLY A 176 -12.15 6.18 -13.76
N ASN A 177 -12.99 5.42 -14.47
CA ASN A 177 -13.57 5.86 -15.75
C ASN A 177 -14.43 7.13 -15.57
N LYS A 178 -15.24 7.17 -14.51
CA LYS A 178 -16.09 8.32 -14.19
C LYS A 178 -15.26 9.55 -13.85
N LEU A 179 -14.26 9.41 -12.97
CA LEU A 179 -13.36 10.50 -12.58
C LEU A 179 -12.56 11.02 -13.77
N TYR A 180 -12.10 10.13 -14.66
CA TYR A 180 -11.44 10.52 -15.90
C TYR A 180 -12.35 11.35 -16.81
N ALA A 181 -13.61 10.96 -16.97
CA ALA A 181 -14.60 11.72 -17.73
C ALA A 181 -14.88 13.10 -17.13
N GLU A 182 -14.80 13.22 -15.80
CA GLU A 182 -14.89 14.49 -15.05
C GLU A 182 -13.59 15.31 -15.09
N LYS A 183 -12.54 14.86 -15.81
CA LYS A 183 -11.19 15.47 -15.87
C LYS A 183 -10.47 15.53 -14.50
N LYS A 184 -10.90 14.71 -13.54
CA LYS A 184 -10.26 14.53 -12.23
C LYS A 184 -9.15 13.48 -12.35
N PHE A 185 -8.04 13.88 -12.96
CA PHE A 185 -7.00 12.93 -13.39
C PHE A 185 -6.26 12.29 -12.22
N THR A 186 -5.96 13.03 -11.15
CA THR A 186 -5.27 12.51 -9.96
C THR A 186 -6.14 11.47 -9.23
N GLU A 187 -7.43 11.76 -9.03
CA GLU A 187 -8.32 10.81 -8.37
C GLU A 187 -8.63 9.59 -9.26
N ALA A 188 -8.66 9.77 -10.59
CA ALA A 188 -8.76 8.66 -11.53
C ALA A 188 -7.52 7.76 -11.48
N GLU A 189 -6.33 8.36 -11.39
CA GLU A 189 -5.05 7.67 -11.21
C GLU A 189 -5.10 6.77 -9.97
N ASP A 190 -5.51 7.31 -8.83
CA ASP A 190 -5.61 6.58 -7.57
C ASP A 190 -6.58 5.38 -7.66
N ALA A 191 -7.72 5.56 -8.32
CA ALA A 191 -8.70 4.49 -8.48
C ALA A 191 -8.13 3.33 -9.33
N TYR A 192 -7.46 3.65 -10.44
CA TYR A 192 -6.86 2.63 -11.31
C TYR A 192 -5.64 1.97 -10.67
N SER A 193 -4.78 2.74 -9.98
CA SER A 193 -3.59 2.20 -9.30
C SER A 193 -3.97 1.21 -8.20
N GLN A 194 -5.01 1.52 -7.42
CA GLN A 194 -5.57 0.60 -6.43
C GLN A 194 -6.08 -0.70 -7.07
N ALA A 195 -6.81 -0.61 -8.19
CA ALA A 195 -7.31 -1.79 -8.89
C ALA A 195 -6.17 -2.67 -9.44
N ILE A 196 -5.12 -2.05 -9.98
CA ILE A 196 -3.92 -2.74 -10.46
C ILE A 196 -3.18 -3.43 -9.30
N ALA A 197 -2.98 -2.72 -8.18
CA ALA A 197 -2.32 -3.27 -7.00
C ALA A 197 -3.07 -4.49 -6.43
N ILE A 198 -4.40 -4.46 -6.41
CA ILE A 198 -5.21 -5.63 -6.01
C ILE A 198 -4.95 -6.80 -6.95
N CYS A 199 -4.97 -6.58 -8.27
CA CYS A 199 -4.68 -7.64 -9.25
C CYS A 199 -3.29 -8.24 -9.00
N GLU A 200 -2.27 -7.39 -8.88
CA GLU A 200 -0.88 -7.83 -8.67
C GLU A 200 -0.71 -8.63 -7.37
N GLN A 201 -1.30 -8.17 -6.27
CA GLN A 201 -1.26 -8.89 -5.00
C GLN A 201 -1.87 -10.28 -5.07
N LEU A 202 -3.00 -10.42 -5.79
CA LEU A 202 -3.64 -11.72 -6.01
C LEU A 202 -2.78 -12.62 -6.92
N MET A 203 -2.02 -12.04 -7.84
CA MET A 203 -1.16 -12.77 -8.78
C MET A 203 0.17 -13.24 -8.18
N ILE A 204 0.64 -12.72 -7.03
CA ILE A 204 1.97 -13.05 -6.44
C ILE A 204 2.15 -14.55 -6.19
N ARG A 205 1.06 -15.27 -5.88
CA ARG A 205 1.11 -16.69 -5.52
C ARG A 205 0.94 -17.64 -6.71
N GLU A 206 0.56 -17.10 -7.86
CA GLU A 206 0.20 -17.85 -9.05
C GLU A 206 1.31 -17.80 -10.10
N ARG A 207 1.51 -18.88 -10.84
CA ARG A 207 2.42 -18.88 -11.99
C ARG A 207 1.73 -18.26 -13.19
N LYS A 208 2.50 -17.65 -14.10
CA LYS A 208 1.95 -17.04 -15.33
C LYS A 208 1.17 -18.01 -16.23
N THR A 209 1.39 -19.31 -16.08
CA THR A 209 0.71 -20.38 -16.80
C THR A 209 -0.64 -20.77 -16.22
N ASP A 210 -0.93 -20.34 -14.99
CA ASP A 210 -2.10 -20.80 -14.25
C ASP A 210 -3.34 -20.04 -14.73
N GLU A 211 -4.48 -20.74 -14.84
CA GLU A 211 -5.72 -20.16 -15.38
C GLU A 211 -6.20 -18.93 -14.60
N GLU A 212 -6.01 -18.94 -13.28
CA GLU A 212 -6.34 -17.85 -12.37
C GLU A 212 -5.49 -16.61 -12.65
N TRP A 213 -4.18 -16.80 -12.84
CA TRP A 213 -3.26 -15.73 -13.23
C TRP A 213 -3.64 -15.14 -14.60
N ILE A 214 -3.91 -16.00 -15.58
CA ILE A 214 -4.29 -15.58 -16.94
C ILE A 214 -5.60 -14.77 -16.89
N THR A 215 -6.57 -15.23 -16.10
CA THR A 215 -7.86 -14.55 -15.93
C THR A 215 -7.69 -13.19 -15.26
N LEU A 216 -6.91 -13.11 -14.18
CA LEU A 216 -6.57 -11.84 -13.52
C LEU A 216 -5.83 -10.90 -14.46
N ASN A 217 -4.88 -11.40 -15.25
CA ASN A 217 -4.14 -10.57 -16.20
C ASN A 217 -5.07 -10.00 -17.28
N LYS A 218 -6.03 -10.79 -17.80
CA LYS A 218 -7.06 -10.29 -18.73
C LYS A 218 -7.91 -9.16 -18.15
N ILE A 219 -8.16 -9.17 -16.84
CA ILE A 219 -8.86 -8.08 -16.13
C ILE A 219 -7.94 -6.87 -15.94
N LYS A 220 -6.67 -7.10 -15.58
CA LYS A 220 -5.66 -6.06 -15.34
C LYS A 220 -5.34 -5.24 -16.58
N LEU A 221 -5.15 -5.87 -17.74
CA LEU A 221 -4.66 -5.21 -18.96
C LEU A 221 -5.52 -4.01 -19.42
N PRO A 222 -6.87 -4.08 -19.47
CA PRO A 222 -7.71 -2.92 -19.75
C PRO A 222 -7.59 -1.78 -18.72
N ILE A 223 -7.40 -2.12 -17.44
CA ILE A 223 -7.23 -1.13 -16.37
C ILE A 223 -5.88 -0.43 -16.52
N LEU A 224 -4.83 -1.20 -16.80
CA LEU A 224 -3.49 -0.71 -17.08
C LEU A 224 -3.47 0.24 -18.28
N LEU A 225 -4.25 -0.06 -19.32
CA LEU A 225 -4.45 0.84 -20.45
C LEU A 225 -5.09 2.16 -20.03
N ASN A 226 -6.15 2.11 -19.21
CA ASN A 226 -6.80 3.34 -18.73
C ASN A 226 -5.87 4.16 -17.82
N TYR A 227 -5.08 3.49 -16.98
CA TYR A 227 -4.03 4.14 -16.18
C TYR A 227 -2.98 4.84 -17.07
N ALA A 228 -2.48 4.14 -18.11
CA ALA A 228 -1.56 4.72 -19.08
C ALA A 228 -2.16 5.95 -19.80
N GLN A 229 -3.48 5.99 -20.02
CA GLN A 229 -4.13 7.17 -20.58
C GLN A 229 -4.11 8.37 -19.64
N VAL A 230 -4.27 8.15 -18.33
CA VAL A 230 -4.16 9.21 -17.31
C VAL A 230 -2.74 9.74 -17.29
N LYS A 231 -1.75 8.84 -17.23
CA LYS A 231 -0.32 9.19 -17.25
C LYS A 231 0.09 9.96 -18.49
N LEU A 232 -0.47 9.61 -19.64
CA LEU A 232 -0.24 10.35 -20.88
C LEU A 232 -0.76 11.80 -20.81
N VAL A 233 -1.91 12.03 -20.16
CA VAL A 233 -2.45 13.38 -19.94
C VAL A 233 -1.60 14.18 -18.93
N GLN A 234 -1.01 13.49 -17.95
CA GLN A 234 -0.08 14.08 -16.98
C GLN A 234 1.34 14.25 -17.52
N GLU A 235 1.61 13.90 -18.78
CA GLU A 235 2.93 13.96 -19.42
C GLU A 235 4.01 13.07 -18.76
N ASP A 236 3.59 12.05 -18.00
CA ASP A 236 4.50 11.04 -17.44
C ASP A 236 4.78 9.95 -18.50
N PHE A 237 5.57 10.33 -19.51
CA PHE A 237 5.77 9.52 -20.70
C PHE A 237 6.45 8.16 -20.44
N TYR A 238 7.37 8.09 -19.47
CA TYR A 238 8.07 6.84 -19.16
C TYR A 238 7.12 5.79 -18.57
N ALA A 239 6.25 6.19 -17.64
CA ALA A 239 5.23 5.30 -17.09
C ALA A 239 4.29 4.79 -18.19
N VAL A 240 3.88 5.66 -19.12
CA VAL A 240 3.04 5.24 -20.27
C VAL A 240 3.74 4.17 -21.11
N ILE A 241 5.03 4.36 -21.41
CA ILE A 241 5.80 3.40 -22.21
C ILE A 241 5.88 2.05 -21.50
N GLU A 242 6.20 2.03 -20.21
CA GLU A 242 6.29 0.79 -19.41
C GLU A 242 4.96 0.03 -19.39
N HIS A 243 3.86 0.73 -19.12
CA HIS A 243 2.53 0.12 -19.06
C HIS A 243 2.06 -0.37 -20.42
N CYS A 244 2.32 0.38 -21.49
CA CYS A 244 1.97 -0.07 -22.84
C CYS A 244 2.84 -1.24 -23.30
N ASN A 245 4.13 -1.28 -22.93
CA ASN A 245 4.99 -2.45 -23.18
C ASN A 245 4.39 -3.69 -22.53
N THR A 246 4.00 -3.59 -21.26
CA THR A 246 3.36 -4.69 -20.54
C THR A 246 2.10 -5.17 -21.26
N VAL A 247 1.27 -4.27 -21.79
CA VAL A 247 0.08 -4.67 -22.56
C VAL A 247 0.45 -5.38 -23.85
N LEU A 248 1.42 -4.84 -24.59
CA LEU A 248 1.87 -5.36 -25.88
C LEU A 248 2.63 -6.69 -25.77
N GLU A 249 3.15 -7.06 -24.59
CA GLU A 249 3.67 -8.41 -24.34
C GLU A 249 2.60 -9.49 -24.50
N TYR A 250 1.35 -9.21 -24.10
CA TYR A 250 0.24 -10.16 -24.13
C TYR A 250 -0.72 -9.92 -25.30
N ASP A 251 -0.83 -8.69 -25.79
CA ASP A 251 -1.67 -8.30 -26.93
C ASP A 251 -0.88 -7.36 -27.85
N LYS A 252 -0.03 -7.96 -28.71
CA LYS A 252 0.93 -7.25 -29.58
C LYS A 252 0.28 -6.26 -30.55
N ASP A 253 -0.99 -6.45 -30.86
CA ASP A 253 -1.73 -5.65 -31.83
C ASP A 253 -2.77 -4.75 -31.15
N ASN A 254 -2.63 -4.51 -29.84
CA ASN A 254 -3.53 -3.61 -29.12
C ASN A 254 -3.42 -2.17 -29.63
N GLU A 255 -4.42 -1.72 -30.38
CA GLU A 255 -4.44 -0.41 -31.02
C GLU A 255 -4.25 0.75 -30.01
N LYS A 256 -4.89 0.66 -28.84
CA LYS A 256 -4.81 1.69 -27.80
C LYS A 256 -3.41 1.76 -27.20
N ALA A 257 -2.78 0.62 -26.95
CA ALA A 257 -1.42 0.55 -26.43
C ALA A 257 -0.42 1.13 -27.44
N LEU A 258 -0.49 0.72 -28.72
CA LEU A 258 0.36 1.24 -29.79
C LEU A 258 0.23 2.75 -29.94
N TYR A 259 -1.00 3.27 -29.99
CA TYR A 259 -1.23 4.71 -30.12
C TYR A 259 -0.67 5.49 -28.92
N ARG A 260 -0.95 5.05 -27.70
CA ARG A 260 -0.51 5.75 -26.48
C ARG A 260 0.99 5.68 -26.29
N ARG A 261 1.62 4.53 -26.57
CA ARG A 261 3.07 4.34 -26.52
C ARG A 261 3.77 5.22 -27.56
N ALA A 262 3.22 5.31 -28.78
CA ALA A 262 3.74 6.20 -29.81
C ALA A 262 3.72 7.67 -29.36
N LYS A 263 2.60 8.16 -28.82
CA LYS A 263 2.49 9.52 -28.28
C LYS A 263 3.47 9.78 -27.14
N ALA A 264 3.65 8.81 -26.25
CA ALA A 264 4.62 8.91 -25.16
C ALA A 264 6.07 8.92 -25.67
N HIS A 265 6.40 8.11 -26.68
CA HIS A 265 7.72 8.15 -27.32
C HIS A 265 7.99 9.52 -27.97
N VAL A 266 7.01 10.16 -28.60
CA VAL A 266 7.15 11.54 -29.08
C VAL A 266 7.46 12.50 -27.93
N GLY A 267 6.69 12.43 -26.83
CA GLY A 267 6.90 13.28 -25.65
C GLY A 267 8.25 13.05 -24.96
N ALA A 268 8.73 11.81 -24.95
CA ALA A 268 10.03 11.41 -24.39
C ALA A 268 11.21 11.59 -25.39
N TRP A 269 11.00 12.26 -26.52
CA TRP A 269 12.03 12.50 -27.54
C TRP A 269 12.64 11.22 -28.16
N ASN A 270 11.81 10.21 -28.37
CA ASN A 270 12.13 8.92 -28.99
C ASN A 270 11.41 8.76 -30.35
N PRO A 271 11.73 9.57 -31.36
CA PRO A 271 10.92 9.65 -32.57
C PRO A 271 10.99 8.40 -33.46
N ASP A 272 12.06 7.60 -33.39
CA ASP A 272 12.17 6.36 -34.17
C ASP A 272 11.18 5.30 -33.67
N GLN A 273 11.13 5.09 -32.35
CA GLN A 273 10.19 4.17 -31.71
C GLN A 273 8.74 4.64 -31.90
N ALA A 274 8.49 5.94 -31.83
CA ALA A 274 7.16 6.49 -32.12
C ALA A 274 6.69 6.17 -33.54
N GLU A 275 7.58 6.30 -34.54
CA GLU A 275 7.25 5.97 -35.93
C GLU A 275 6.96 4.48 -36.12
N GLU A 276 7.73 3.60 -35.47
CA GLU A 276 7.51 2.15 -35.52
C GLU A 276 6.12 1.79 -35.00
N ASP A 277 5.73 2.34 -33.85
CA ASP A 277 4.41 2.11 -33.26
C ASP A 277 3.27 2.63 -34.13
N PHE A 278 3.42 3.83 -34.69
CA PHE A 278 2.43 4.41 -35.60
C PHE A 278 2.31 3.60 -36.90
N LYS A 279 3.42 3.16 -37.49
CA LYS A 279 3.40 2.28 -38.68
C LYS A 279 2.74 0.94 -38.37
N ARG A 280 3.04 0.34 -37.20
CA ARG A 280 2.37 -0.89 -36.75
C ARG A 280 0.88 -0.67 -36.56
N LEU A 281 0.47 0.41 -35.90
CA LEU A 281 -0.93 0.76 -35.69
C LEU A 281 -1.69 0.90 -37.03
N LYS A 282 -1.10 1.57 -38.02
CA LYS A 282 -1.68 1.70 -39.36
C LYS A 282 -1.82 0.36 -40.08
N ALA A 283 -0.89 -0.57 -39.87
CA ALA A 283 -0.97 -1.91 -40.43
C ALA A 283 -2.07 -2.76 -39.77
N VAL A 284 -2.24 -2.64 -38.45
CA VAL A 284 -3.28 -3.35 -37.68
C VAL A 284 -4.67 -2.78 -37.97
N ASN A 285 -4.81 -1.45 -37.96
CA ASN A 285 -6.06 -0.77 -38.21
C ASN A 285 -5.89 0.34 -39.28
N PRO A 286 -6.15 0.03 -40.56
CA PRO A 286 -6.07 1.03 -41.63
C PRO A 286 -7.02 2.22 -41.47
N THR A 287 -8.11 2.10 -40.69
CA THR A 287 -9.11 3.18 -40.53
C THR A 287 -8.55 4.39 -39.80
N VAL A 288 -7.56 4.21 -38.91
CA VAL A 288 -6.88 5.30 -38.23
C VAL A 288 -5.75 5.91 -39.07
N GLY A 289 -5.59 5.49 -40.33
CA GLY A 289 -4.49 5.90 -41.22
C GLY A 289 -4.34 7.41 -41.34
N THR A 290 -5.44 8.17 -41.50
CA THR A 290 -5.38 9.64 -41.59
C THR A 290 -4.89 10.30 -40.30
N ILE A 291 -5.21 9.73 -39.14
CA ILE A 291 -4.74 10.22 -37.83
C ILE A 291 -3.24 9.93 -37.70
N VAL A 292 -2.85 8.69 -38.02
CA VAL A 292 -1.45 8.25 -37.98
C VAL A 292 -0.57 9.09 -38.92
N ASP A 293 -1.03 9.36 -40.14
CA ASP A 293 -0.27 10.13 -41.13
C ASP A 293 -0.01 11.57 -40.64
N LYS A 294 -0.97 12.18 -39.93
CA LYS A 294 -0.78 13.49 -39.31
C LYS A 294 0.29 13.46 -38.20
N GLU A 295 0.29 12.43 -37.36
CA GLU A 295 1.30 12.26 -36.30
C GLU A 295 2.69 12.01 -36.89
N LEU A 296 2.80 11.20 -37.95
CA LEU A 296 4.05 10.94 -38.66
C LEU A 296 4.62 12.23 -39.31
N GLU A 297 3.78 13.05 -39.94
CA GLU A 297 4.20 14.35 -40.46
C GLU A 297 4.64 15.31 -39.36
N ALA A 298 3.99 15.28 -38.19
CA ALA A 298 4.41 16.06 -37.03
C ALA A 298 5.81 15.63 -36.53
N ILE A 299 6.09 14.32 -36.46
CA ILE A 299 7.41 13.80 -36.11
C ILE A 299 8.48 14.26 -37.10
N LYS A 300 8.21 14.20 -38.41
CA LYS A 300 9.15 14.68 -39.44
C LYS A 300 9.48 16.16 -39.26
N LYS A 301 8.46 16.99 -39.01
CA LYS A 301 8.64 18.42 -38.75
C LYS A 301 9.50 18.65 -37.50
N LEU A 302 9.20 17.94 -36.41
CA LEU A 302 9.94 18.01 -35.15
C LEU A 302 11.43 17.67 -35.32
N ARG A 303 11.75 16.62 -36.07
CA ARG A 303 13.14 16.24 -36.39
C ARG A 303 13.85 17.32 -37.21
N LYS A 304 13.17 17.90 -38.21
CA LYS A 304 13.74 18.95 -39.05
C LYS A 304 14.06 20.20 -38.25
N GLU A 305 13.17 20.60 -37.34
CA GLU A 305 13.38 21.73 -36.44
C GLU A 305 14.56 21.47 -35.50
N LYS A 306 14.65 20.27 -34.91
CA LYS A 306 15.79 19.90 -34.06
C LYS A 306 17.12 19.93 -34.83
N ALA A 307 17.15 19.34 -36.02
CA ALA A 307 18.36 19.32 -36.86
C ALA A 307 18.82 20.74 -37.24
N GLN A 308 17.87 21.64 -37.49
CA GLN A 308 18.18 23.05 -37.76
C GLN A 308 18.73 23.75 -36.50
N GLN A 309 18.12 23.53 -35.33
CA GLN A 309 18.62 24.06 -34.06
C GLN A 309 20.03 23.56 -33.74
N ASP A 310 20.30 22.27 -33.92
CA ASP A 310 21.60 21.68 -33.65
C ASP A 310 22.66 22.21 -34.62
N LYS A 311 22.29 22.41 -35.90
CA LYS A 311 23.15 23.04 -36.90
C LYS A 311 23.50 24.49 -36.53
N ASP A 312 22.51 25.27 -36.08
CA ASP A 312 22.72 26.66 -35.67
C ASP A 312 23.55 26.76 -34.38
N ALA A 313 23.32 25.85 -33.42
CA ALA A 313 24.12 25.74 -32.21
C ALA A 313 25.59 25.40 -32.51
N LEU A 314 25.84 24.43 -33.40
CA LEU A 314 27.19 24.09 -33.86
C LEU A 314 27.87 25.28 -34.54
N LYS A 315 27.17 25.96 -35.45
CA LYS A 315 27.71 27.17 -36.12
C LYS A 315 28.13 28.23 -35.12
N ASN A 316 27.32 28.47 -34.08
CA ASN A 316 27.63 29.46 -33.04
C ASN A 316 28.82 29.05 -32.16
N LEU A 317 29.04 27.75 -31.92
CA LEU A 317 30.22 27.26 -31.21
C LEU A 317 31.51 27.49 -32.02
N PHE A 318 31.50 27.16 -33.33
CA PHE A 318 32.66 27.37 -34.21
C PHE A 318 33.02 28.85 -34.39
N LEU A 319 32.04 29.75 -34.40
CA LEU A 319 32.30 31.19 -34.48
C LEU A 319 32.93 31.74 -33.20
N LYS A 320 32.51 31.24 -32.02
CA LYS A 320 33.08 31.65 -30.72
C LYS A 320 34.50 31.14 -30.49
N GLU A 321 34.86 29.97 -30.99
CA GLU A 321 36.26 29.48 -30.95
C GLU A 321 37.21 30.33 -31.81
N ASN A 322 36.72 30.87 -32.93
CA ASN A 322 37.52 31.73 -33.81
C ASN A 322 37.68 33.17 -33.31
N GLU A 323 36.82 33.63 -32.40
CA GLU A 323 36.92 34.96 -31.75
C GLU A 323 37.76 34.94 -30.46
N GLY A 324 38.24 33.76 -30.03
CA GLY A 324 39.04 33.56 -28.81
C GLY A 324 40.54 33.30 -29.04
N ILE A 325 41.05 33.51 -30.26
CA ILE A 325 42.48 33.46 -30.64
C ILE A 325 42.92 34.86 -31.07
#